data_AF-A0A2A1ZS89-F1
#
_entry.id   AF-A0A2A1ZS89-F1
#
_cell.length_a   1.000
_cell.length_b   1.000
_cell.length_c   1.000
_cell.angle_alpha   90.00
_cell.angle_beta   90.00
_cell.angle_gamma   90.00
#
_symmetry.space_group_name_H-M   'P 1'
#
loop_
_entity.id
_entity.type
_entity.pdbx_description
1 polymer ?
#
loop_
_entity_poly.entity_id
_entity_poly.type
_entity_poly.pdbx_seq_one_letter_code
_entity_poly.pdbx_strand_id
1 'polypeptide(L)' 'MLSKKNLSVIDWLVIYVLLIIPFVNVVFILYALLSSKTNATFKNMIIAYILIAVIGIVLWFGVFAAAFASTFN' A
#
# COMPACT_ATOMS: atom_id res chain seq x y z
N MET A 1 -1.65 -16.40 7.30
CA MET A 1 -2.42 -15.77 6.19
C MET A 1 -1.63 -15.72 4.89
N LEU A 2 -0.37 -15.24 4.90
CA LEU A 2 0.40 -14.93 3.70
C LEU A 2 0.66 -16.12 2.76
N SER A 3 0.72 -17.34 3.28
CA SER A 3 0.95 -18.57 2.51
C SER A 3 -0.33 -19.30 2.08
N LYS A 4 -1.52 -18.81 2.46
CA LYS A 4 -2.79 -19.45 2.10
C LYS A 4 -3.06 -19.23 0.60
N LYS A 5 -3.58 -20.25 -0.09
CA LYS A 5 -3.99 -20.14 -1.51
C LYS A 5 -5.13 -19.15 -1.71
N ASN A 6 -6.10 -19.17 -0.79
CA ASN A 6 -7.24 -18.26 -0.75
C ASN A 6 -7.28 -17.58 0.62
N LEU A 7 -7.40 -16.24 0.63
CA LEU A 7 -7.57 -15.46 1.85
C LEU A 7 -9.05 -15.39 2.21
N SER A 8 -9.38 -15.66 3.47
CA SER A 8 -10.74 -15.47 3.99
C SER A 8 -11.02 -13.98 4.25
N VAL A 9 -12.30 -13.61 4.38
CA VAL A 9 -12.72 -12.23 4.71
C VAL A 9 -12.03 -11.72 5.99
N ILE A 10 -11.85 -12.58 6.99
CA ILE A 10 -11.15 -12.23 8.24
C ILE A 10 -9.67 -11.96 7.99
N ASP A 11 -9.01 -12.76 7.14
CA ASP A 11 -7.60 -12.52 6.78
C ASP A 11 -7.46 -11.14 6.10
N TRP A 12 -8.41 -10.77 5.23
CA TRP A 12 -8.45 -9.44 4.59
C TRP A 12 -8.64 -8.31 5.59
N LEU A 13 -9.52 -8.48 6.57
CA LEU A 13 -9.78 -7.46 7.60
C LEU A 13 -8.52 -7.19 8.43
N VAL A 14 -7.79 -8.24 8.80
CA VAL A 14 -6.50 -8.12 9.50
C VAL A 14 -5.48 -7.38 8.63
N ILE A 15 -5.39 -7.71 7.34
CA ILE A 15 -4.51 -7.01 6.40
C ILE A 15 -4.84 -5.51 6.36
N TYR A 16 -6.11 -5.13 6.25
CA TYR A 16 -6.52 -3.72 6.22
C TYR A 16 -6.14 -2.98 7.50
N VAL A 17 -6.33 -3.59 8.66
CA VAL A 17 -5.91 -3.00 9.94
C VAL A 17 -4.39 -2.79 9.98
N LEU A 18 -3.61 -3.75 9.52
CA LEU A 18 -2.15 -3.63 9.43
C LEU A 18 -1.70 -2.53 8.46
N LEU A 19 -2.45 -2.32 7.37
CA LEU A 19 -2.18 -1.25 6.40
C LEU A 19 -2.61 0.15 6.90
N ILE A 20 -3.55 0.26 7.83
CA ILE A 20 -3.95 1.57 8.39
C ILE A 20 -2.86 2.15 9.29
N ILE A 21 -2.16 1.32 10.05
CA ILE A 21 -1.15 1.79 11.02
C ILE A 21 0.15 2.12 10.26
N PRO A 22 0.62 3.38 10.21
CA PRO A 22 1.67 3.80 9.27
C PRO A 22 2.98 3.01 9.37
N PHE A 23 3.52 2.87 10.59
CA PHE A 23 4.77 2.15 10.81
C PHE A 23 4.63 0.64 10.55
N VAL A 24 3.50 0.06 10.99
CA VAL A 24 3.23 -1.36 10.79
C VAL A 24 3.02 -1.66 9.32
N ASN A 25 2.37 -0.77 8.57
CA ASN A 25 2.14 -0.88 7.13
C ASN A 25 3.47 -1.03 6.39
N VAL A 26 4.43 -0.12 6.62
CA VAL A 26 5.74 -0.18 5.94
C VAL A 26 6.48 -1.49 6.24
N VAL A 27 6.57 -1.87 7.52
CA VAL A 27 7.24 -3.12 7.92
C VAL A 27 6.52 -4.34 7.33
N PHE A 28 5.19 -4.33 7.33
CA PHE A 28 4.36 -5.41 6.84
C PHE A 28 4.46 -5.58 5.31
N ILE A 29 4.48 -4.47 4.56
CA ILE A 29 4.68 -4.48 3.10
C ILE A 29 6.05 -5.05 2.76
N LEU A 30 7.11 -4.60 3.44
CA LEU A 30 8.47 -5.10 3.22
C LEU A 30 8.54 -6.60 3.52
N TYR A 31 7.98 -7.02 4.65
CA TYR A 31 7.90 -8.44 5.02
C TYR A 31 7.13 -9.27 3.98
N ALA A 32 5.98 -8.79 3.52
CA ALA A 32 5.16 -9.47 2.53
C ALA A 32 5.86 -9.62 1.17
N LEU A 33 6.60 -8.61 0.73
CA LEU A 33 7.32 -8.61 -0.55
C LEU A 33 8.56 -9.50 -0.54
N LEU A 34 9.32 -9.47 0.57
CA LEU A 34 10.57 -10.20 0.74
C LEU A 34 10.35 -11.67 1.13
N SER A 35 9.20 -12.00 1.71
CA SER A 35 8.87 -13.37 2.07
C SER A 35 8.62 -14.23 0.82
N SER A 36 9.40 -15.30 0.67
CA SER A 36 9.22 -16.33 -0.36
C SER A 36 7.97 -17.20 -0.14
N LYS A 37 7.36 -17.12 1.05
CA LYS A 37 6.15 -17.87 1.42
C LYS A 37 4.87 -17.11 1.10
N THR A 38 4.96 -15.91 0.54
CA THR A 38 3.80 -15.08 0.21
C THR A 38 3.14 -15.55 -1.08
N ASN A 39 1.82 -15.75 -1.04
CA ASN A 39 0.99 -16.11 -2.18
C ASN A 39 1.06 -15.03 -3.29
N ALA A 40 1.09 -15.46 -4.55
CA ALA A 40 1.18 -14.57 -5.71
C ALA A 40 0.06 -13.53 -5.79
N THR A 41 -1.20 -13.89 -5.51
CA THR A 41 -2.34 -12.97 -5.49
C THR A 41 -2.16 -11.88 -4.44
N PHE A 42 -1.73 -12.26 -3.23
CA PHE A 42 -1.48 -11.29 -2.16
C PHE A 42 -0.29 -10.38 -2.51
N LYS A 43 0.77 -10.94 -3.10
CA LYS A 43 1.92 -10.15 -3.56
C LYS A 43 1.53 -9.14 -4.64
N ASN A 44 0.69 -9.54 -5.60
CA ASN A 44 0.18 -8.65 -6.64
C ASN A 44 -0.70 -7.54 -6.06
N MET A 45 -1.52 -7.84 -5.06
CA MET A 45 -2.32 -6.85 -4.34
C MET A 45 -1.44 -5.84 -3.60
N ILE A 46 -0.36 -6.27 -2.93
CA ILE A 46 0.60 -5.37 -2.27
C ILE A 46 1.28 -4.47 -3.30
N ILE A 47 1.69 -5.02 -4.45
CA ILE A 47 2.29 -4.22 -5.54
C ILE A 47 1.30 -3.19 -6.09
N ALA A 48 0.04 -3.57 -6.30
CA ALA A 48 -1.01 -2.65 -6.73
C ALA A 48 -1.25 -1.53 -5.72
N TYR A 49 -1.28 -1.86 -4.42
CA TYR A 49 -1.39 -0.88 -3.33
C TYR A 49 -0.24 0.14 -3.36
N ILE A 50 0.99 -0.32 -3.55
CA ILE A 50 2.17 0.56 -3.65
C ILE A 50 2.05 1.47 -4.88
N LEU A 51 1.66 0.94 -6.04
CA LEU A 51 1.46 1.73 -7.25
C LEU A 51 0.44 2.85 -7.04
N ILE A 52 -0.71 2.53 -6.43
CA ILE A 52 -1.75 3.52 -6.11
C ILE A 52 -1.22 4.57 -5.14
N ALA A 53 -0.48 4.17 -4.10
CA ALA A 53 0.11 5.10 -3.15
C ALA A 53 1.10 6.06 -3.82
N VAL A 54 1.98 5.56 -4.69
CA VAL A 54 2.93 6.38 -5.47
C VAL A 54 2.20 7.36 -6.37
N ILE A 55 1.18 6.91 -7.11
CA ILE A 55 0.35 7.79 -7.96
C ILE A 55 -0.30 8.89 -7.10
N GLY A 56 -0.89 8.52 -5.96
CA GLY A 56 -1.51 9.48 -5.04
C GLY A 56 -0.52 10.53 -4.53
N ILE A 57 0.70 10.11 -4.17
CA ILE A 57 1.77 11.03 -3.74
C ILE A 57 2.15 12.00 -4.86
N VAL A 58 2.37 11.50 -6.08
CA VAL A 58 2.72 12.34 -7.24
C VAL A 58 1.63 13.35 -7.54
N LEU A 59 0.36 12.91 -7.55
CA LEU A 59 -0.78 13.80 -7.76
C LEU A 59 -0.89 14.85 -6.65
N TRP A 60 -0.70 14.47 -5.39
CA TRP A 60 -0.76 15.38 -4.26
C TRP A 60 0.30 16.47 -4.35
N PHE A 61 1.55 16.11 -4.65
CA PHE A 61 2.62 17.09 -4.87
C PHE A 61 2.36 17.96 -6.11
N GLY A 62 1.81 17.41 -7.19
CA GLY A 62 1.46 18.17 -8.38
C GLY A 62 0.37 19.22 -8.11
N VAL A 63 -0.70 18.83 -7.41
CA VAL A 63 -1.78 19.74 -7.01
C VAL A 63 -1.27 20.79 -6.03
N PHE A 64 -0.48 20.38 -5.04
CA PHE A 64 0.12 21.29 -4.05
C PHE A 64 1.04 22.32 -4.73
N ALA A 65 1.90 21.89 -5.64
CA ALA A 65 2.78 22.78 -6.39
C ALA A 65 2.00 23.78 -7.26
N ALA A 66 0.93 23.33 -7.92
CA ALA A 66 0.06 24.20 -8.71
C ALA A 66 -0.66 25.25 -7.84
N ALA A 67 -1.22 24.84 -6.69
CA ALA A 67 -1.89 25.73 -5.75
C ALA A 67 -0.92 26.72 -5.08
N PHE A 68 0.29 26.26 -4.77
CA PHE A 68 1.36 27.13 -4.27
C PHE A 68 1.73 28.17 -5.33
N ALA A 69 1.98 27.77 -6.58
CA ALA A 69 2.32 28.67 -7.67
C ALA A 69 1.21 29.71 -7.95
N SER A 70 -0.07 29.37 -7.81
CA SER A 70 -1.17 30.33 -7.98
C SER A 70 -1.33 31.34 -6.82
N THR A 71 -0.71 31.09 -5.67
CA THR A 71 -0.80 31.99 -4.51
C THR A 71 0.28 33.08 -4.53
N PHE A 72 1.39 32.87 -5.25
CA PHE A 72 2.54 33.79 -5.31
C PHE A 72 2.74 34.46 -6.68
N ASN A 73 1.83 34.24 -7.64
CA ASN A 73 1.72 34.99 -8.90
C ASN A 73 0.50 35.92 -8.84
#